data_AF-A0A165REA8-F1
#
_entry.id   AF-A0A165REA8-F1
#
_cell.length_a   1.000
_cell.length_b   1.000
_cell.length_c   1.000
_cell.angle_alpha   90.00
_cell.angle_beta   90.00
_cell.angle_gamma   90.00
#
_symmetry.space_group_name_H-M   'P 1'
#
loop_
_entity.id
_entity.type
_entity.pdbx_description
1 polymer ?
#
loop_
_entity_poly.entity_id
_entity_poly.type
_entity_poly.pdbx_seq_one_letter_code
_entity_poly.pdbx_strand_id
1 'polypeptide(L)'
;MELKLVYRILRALSDRALDFYSEVHVEGTYNVPADGPLIVVSCHHNEILDIATLAVTIPHRRPLCFWAKSSLFKNPLTRAILVSSGSIPVRRHPNGAASTDWRSTSSANGGGSDARQALFQETFRALDGGDGGAVGVFPEGTSYTEPRIVQVKEGAAWAALEYLRWKGQGGEEGRLAVVPVGIVHTAKARYQSRMAVRWGAPIDVASFAREHNAPFGTDEELRVAVKKLTEEIEWRMVGLTINAPDWNGLYVAKVARDMLWSDEHNIPMQQFPEVSQALVDLFSMPNPPASLPRARKSLLTYHSLLHYSNISHAHLTALLPNLRQASLPRRRTAVSLVFRQLLLTVLHPRFLLFLPPLLLHIPAYALAAAAKRGLASQREEETHAQYKAIFGMLGAGAVYGILGSLLARVVGRLPILATLSKAVARSDGGLQVALKLVEHAGVWLAKNGGGLRDCVVLIGSVYMTAKVLSRWHNILVGANMKQAQCLVTALKVSRGTCSTPSSGLSAEQLGLYGTPPEPPLNPFIKRRPSPDDAPKHATKVFPARMPPSWKFIRPLLEVRTEASYALSEYLADLEMHAVEGQWQDSSSTPALLHRLRQLGACF
;
A
#
# COMPACT_ATOMS: atom_id res chain seq x y z
N MET A 1 12.23 -9.64 -26.11
CA MET A 1 12.86 -10.04 -24.83
C MET A 1 12.33 -11.42 -24.46
N GLU A 2 13.13 -12.50 -24.50
CA GLU A 2 12.64 -13.81 -24.05
C GLU A 2 12.34 -13.76 -22.54
N LEU A 3 11.05 -13.74 -22.19
CA LEU A 3 10.62 -13.73 -20.80
C LEU A 3 10.91 -15.09 -20.18
N LYS A 4 12.06 -15.15 -19.50
CA LYS A 4 12.60 -16.33 -18.82
C LYS A 4 11.58 -16.91 -17.84
N LEU A 5 11.61 -18.23 -17.63
CA LEU A 5 10.79 -18.96 -16.66
C LEU A 5 10.71 -18.25 -15.29
N VAL A 6 11.83 -17.68 -14.85
CA VAL A 6 11.96 -16.90 -13.62
C VAL A 6 11.03 -15.69 -13.58
N TYR A 7 10.85 -14.94 -14.68
CA TYR A 7 9.88 -13.83 -14.72
C TYR A 7 8.45 -14.31 -14.46
N ARG A 8 8.06 -15.47 -15.02
CA ARG A 8 6.73 -16.06 -14.80
C ARG A 8 6.55 -16.48 -13.34
N ILE A 9 7.60 -17.03 -12.71
CA ILE A 9 7.60 -17.38 -11.28
C ILE A 9 7.48 -16.11 -10.43
N LEU A 10 8.32 -15.09 -10.69
CA LEU A 10 8.27 -13.82 -9.98
C LEU A 10 6.89 -13.16 -10.11
N ARG A 11 6.28 -13.24 -11.30
CA ARG A 11 4.94 -12.74 -11.54
C ARG A 11 3.88 -13.47 -10.70
N ALA A 12 3.94 -14.80 -10.66
CA ALA A 12 3.04 -15.59 -9.83
C ALA A 12 3.24 -15.31 -8.32
N LEU A 13 4.48 -15.04 -7.89
CA LEU A 13 4.77 -14.60 -6.53
C LEU A 13 4.21 -13.20 -6.26
N SER A 14 4.30 -12.27 -7.20
CA SER A 14 3.68 -10.94 -7.07
C SER A 14 2.17 -11.03 -6.97
N ASP A 15 1.51 -11.90 -7.76
CA ASP A 15 0.06 -12.15 -7.63
C ASP A 15 -0.29 -12.61 -6.20
N ARG A 16 0.56 -13.43 -5.57
CA ARG A 16 0.38 -13.88 -4.16
C ARG A 16 0.78 -12.83 -3.13
N ALA A 17 1.73 -11.96 -3.44
CA ALA A 17 2.12 -10.88 -2.55
C ALA A 17 0.96 -9.90 -2.31
N LEU A 18 0.06 -9.73 -3.30
CA LEU A 18 -1.15 -8.93 -3.14
C LEU A 18 -2.21 -9.56 -2.23
N ASP A 19 -2.13 -10.86 -1.92
CA ASP A 19 -2.98 -11.48 -0.88
C ASP A 19 -2.66 -10.92 0.53
N PHE A 20 -1.58 -10.14 0.67
CA PHE A 20 -1.33 -9.33 1.87
C PHE A 20 -2.47 -8.35 2.15
N TYR A 21 -3.15 -7.88 1.11
CA TYR A 21 -4.24 -6.92 1.17
C TYR A 21 -5.58 -7.63 1.07
N SER A 22 -6.59 -7.13 1.78
CA SER A 22 -7.95 -7.67 1.73
C SER A 22 -8.70 -7.22 0.47
N GLU A 23 -8.34 -6.07 -0.08
CA GLU A 23 -8.91 -5.48 -1.28
C GLU A 23 -7.84 -4.69 -2.04
N VAL A 24 -7.75 -4.92 -3.35
CA VAL A 24 -6.95 -4.14 -4.29
C VAL A 24 -7.89 -3.60 -5.36
N HIS A 25 -8.26 -2.32 -5.25
CA HIS A 25 -9.08 -1.66 -6.25
C HIS A 25 -8.18 -1.06 -7.32
N VAL A 26 -8.49 -1.29 -8.60
CA VAL A 26 -7.71 -0.78 -9.74
C VAL A 26 -8.63 0.01 -10.64
N GLU A 27 -8.26 1.26 -10.92
CA GLU A 27 -8.99 2.15 -11.81
C GLU A 27 -8.08 2.81 -12.87
N GLY A 28 -8.68 3.34 -13.93
CA GLY A 28 -7.96 4.03 -14.99
C GLY A 28 -7.17 3.13 -15.93
N THR A 29 -7.39 1.81 -15.91
CA THR A 29 -6.64 0.86 -16.74
C THR A 29 -6.73 1.15 -18.25
N TYR A 30 -7.79 1.80 -18.70
CA TYR A 30 -7.97 2.26 -20.08
C TYR A 30 -6.96 3.35 -20.50
N ASN A 31 -6.29 4.01 -19.56
CA ASN A 31 -5.26 5.01 -19.83
C ASN A 31 -3.90 4.39 -20.22
N VAL A 32 -3.74 3.07 -20.09
CA VAL A 32 -2.47 2.39 -20.38
C VAL A 32 -2.48 1.87 -21.82
N PRO A 33 -1.58 2.35 -22.70
CA PRO A 33 -1.48 1.83 -24.06
C PRO A 33 -1.18 0.33 -24.09
N ALA A 34 -1.86 -0.40 -24.98
CA ALA A 34 -1.65 -1.84 -25.17
C ALA A 34 -0.26 -2.15 -25.75
N ASP A 35 0.19 -1.31 -26.67
CA ASP A 35 1.46 -1.38 -27.39
C ASP A 35 2.25 -0.06 -27.28
N GLY A 36 3.44 -0.04 -27.87
CA GLY A 36 4.31 1.13 -27.89
C GLY A 36 5.07 1.36 -26.58
N PRO A 37 6.21 2.07 -26.62
CA PRO A 37 7.05 2.28 -25.45
C PRO A 37 6.31 3.08 -24.37
N LEU A 38 6.49 2.66 -23.11
CA LEU A 38 5.76 3.18 -21.96
C LEU A 38 6.71 3.40 -20.78
N ILE A 39 6.68 4.60 -20.18
CA ILE A 39 7.26 4.85 -18.86
C ILE A 39 6.13 4.99 -17.84
N VAL A 40 6.11 4.10 -16.85
CA VAL A 40 5.19 4.18 -15.71
C VAL A 40 5.89 4.91 -14.58
N VAL A 41 5.32 6.03 -14.12
CA VAL A 41 5.82 6.79 -12.96
C VAL A 41 4.86 6.66 -11.80
N SER A 42 5.35 6.26 -10.62
CA SER A 42 4.49 6.01 -9.45
C SER A 42 5.08 6.54 -8.17
N CYS A 43 4.22 6.80 -7.18
CA CYS A 43 4.66 6.98 -5.81
C CYS A 43 5.21 5.65 -5.22
N HIS A 44 6.07 5.76 -4.21
CA HIS A 44 6.81 4.65 -3.61
C HIS A 44 6.75 4.75 -2.08
N HIS A 45 5.72 4.19 -1.48
CA HIS A 45 5.47 4.25 -0.04
C HIS A 45 5.71 2.91 0.67
N ASN A 46 5.83 1.80 -0.07
CA ASN A 46 5.85 0.43 0.45
C ASN A 46 6.79 -0.52 -0.33
N GLU A 47 8.02 -0.05 -0.61
CA GLU A 47 9.14 -0.84 -1.16
C GLU A 47 8.73 -1.93 -2.18
N ILE A 48 9.00 -3.20 -1.87
CA ILE A 48 8.77 -4.32 -2.80
C ILE A 48 7.28 -4.50 -3.14
N LEU A 49 6.36 -4.13 -2.23
CA LEU A 49 4.94 -4.31 -2.48
C LEU A 49 4.41 -3.33 -3.53
N ASP A 50 4.95 -2.12 -3.65
CA ASP A 50 4.56 -1.21 -4.73
C ASP A 50 5.02 -1.74 -6.10
N ILE A 51 6.21 -2.34 -6.16
CA ILE A 51 6.73 -3.00 -7.38
C ILE A 51 5.83 -4.17 -7.77
N ALA A 52 5.49 -5.03 -6.80
CA ALA A 52 4.59 -6.16 -7.03
C ALA A 52 3.19 -5.68 -7.46
N THR A 53 2.70 -4.59 -6.86
CA THR A 53 1.42 -3.96 -7.20
C THR A 53 1.40 -3.50 -8.64
N LEU A 54 2.34 -2.64 -9.06
CA LEU A 54 2.42 -2.16 -10.44
C LEU A 54 2.62 -3.30 -11.43
N ALA A 55 3.45 -4.28 -11.08
CA ALA A 55 3.59 -5.48 -11.88
C ALA A 55 2.21 -6.10 -12.07
N VAL A 56 1.50 -6.53 -11.02
CA VAL A 56 0.24 -7.27 -11.13
C VAL A 56 -0.87 -6.46 -11.82
N THR A 57 -1.01 -5.17 -11.49
CA THR A 57 -2.15 -4.34 -11.90
C THR A 57 -2.01 -3.70 -13.28
N ILE A 58 -0.82 -3.76 -13.91
CA ILE A 58 -0.65 -3.24 -15.27
C ILE A 58 -1.56 -3.99 -16.26
N PRO A 59 -2.33 -3.25 -17.08
CA PRO A 59 -3.14 -3.81 -18.16
C PRO A 59 -2.31 -4.62 -19.15
N HIS A 60 -2.96 -5.57 -19.83
CA HIS A 60 -2.34 -6.45 -20.83
C HIS A 60 -1.14 -7.28 -20.32
N ARG A 61 -0.90 -7.31 -19.00
CA ARG A 61 0.21 -8.02 -18.35
C ARG A 61 1.59 -7.65 -18.94
N ARG A 62 1.75 -6.40 -19.41
CA ARG A 62 3.01 -5.90 -19.99
C ARG A 62 4.18 -6.08 -19.02
N PRO A 63 5.37 -6.55 -19.46
CA PRO A 63 6.53 -6.69 -18.58
C PRO A 63 7.10 -5.33 -18.19
N LEU A 64 7.19 -5.06 -16.89
CA LEU A 64 7.75 -3.83 -16.34
C LEU A 64 9.21 -4.01 -15.94
N CYS A 65 10.09 -3.28 -16.60
CA CYS A 65 11.50 -3.19 -16.26
C CYS A 65 11.71 -2.05 -15.25
N PHE A 66 11.95 -2.37 -13.99
CA PHE A 66 12.09 -1.34 -12.94
C PHE A 66 13.50 -0.82 -12.78
N TRP A 67 13.63 0.48 -12.51
CA TRP A 67 14.87 1.08 -12.02
C TRP A 67 15.17 0.61 -10.58
N ALA A 68 16.27 -0.12 -10.40
CA ALA A 68 16.64 -0.74 -9.13
C ALA A 68 18.01 -0.23 -8.63
N LYS A 69 18.16 -0.07 -7.31
CA LYS A 69 19.42 0.40 -6.71
C LYS A 69 20.57 -0.54 -7.06
N SER A 70 21.66 0.00 -7.61
CA SER A 70 22.82 -0.78 -8.07
C SER A 70 23.45 -1.66 -6.98
N SER A 71 23.37 -1.25 -5.71
CA SER A 71 23.87 -2.07 -4.59
C SER A 71 23.13 -3.40 -4.43
N LEU A 72 21.88 -3.50 -4.89
CA LEU A 72 21.10 -4.74 -4.86
C LEU A 72 21.62 -5.77 -5.86
N PHE A 73 22.39 -5.36 -6.88
CA PHE A 73 23.02 -6.26 -7.84
C PHE A 73 24.34 -6.87 -7.33
N LYS A 74 24.84 -6.46 -6.15
CA LYS A 74 26.08 -7.00 -5.58
C LYS A 74 25.91 -8.42 -5.04
N ASN A 75 24.74 -8.74 -4.49
CA ASN A 75 24.46 -10.09 -4.00
C ASN A 75 24.03 -10.98 -5.18
N PRO A 76 24.60 -12.18 -5.35
CA PRO A 76 24.38 -13.03 -6.53
C PRO A 76 22.91 -13.49 -6.66
N LEU A 77 22.22 -13.74 -5.54
CA LEU A 77 20.82 -14.18 -5.55
C LEU A 77 19.90 -13.04 -6.00
N THR A 78 20.03 -11.87 -5.38
CA THR A 78 19.24 -10.69 -5.75
C THR A 78 19.57 -10.21 -7.16
N ARG A 79 20.85 -10.31 -7.58
CA ARG A 79 21.28 -10.03 -8.96
C ARG A 79 20.59 -10.96 -9.97
N ALA A 80 20.55 -12.26 -9.71
CA ALA A 80 19.90 -13.22 -10.60
C ALA A 80 18.40 -12.90 -10.78
N ILE A 81 17.72 -12.54 -9.69
CA ILE A 81 16.32 -12.11 -9.71
C ILE A 81 16.15 -10.82 -10.53
N LEU A 82 16.91 -9.77 -10.22
CA LEU A 82 16.82 -8.46 -10.85
C LEU A 82 17.15 -8.50 -12.35
N VAL A 83 18.21 -9.20 -12.73
CA VAL A 83 18.58 -9.38 -14.14
C VAL A 83 17.50 -10.17 -14.87
N SER A 84 16.91 -11.18 -14.22
CA SER A 84 15.86 -11.96 -14.86
C SER A 84 14.51 -11.22 -14.96
N SER A 85 14.26 -10.23 -14.10
CA SER A 85 13.08 -9.36 -14.19
C SER A 85 13.27 -8.18 -15.15
N GLY A 86 14.43 -8.05 -15.79
CA GLY A 86 14.73 -6.91 -16.65
C GLY A 86 14.98 -5.61 -15.88
N SER A 87 15.31 -5.69 -14.59
CA SER A 87 15.55 -4.49 -13.78
C SER A 87 16.83 -3.77 -14.20
N ILE A 88 16.76 -2.45 -14.26
CA ILE A 88 17.83 -1.58 -14.76
C ILE A 88 18.58 -0.97 -13.57
N PRO A 89 19.92 -1.14 -13.45
CA PRO A 89 20.67 -0.67 -12.31
C PRO A 89 20.84 0.85 -12.28
N VAL A 90 20.51 1.48 -11.15
CA VAL A 90 20.66 2.92 -10.90
C VAL A 90 21.63 3.16 -9.75
N ARG A 91 22.67 3.97 -9.97
CA ARG A 91 23.54 4.47 -8.89
C ARG A 91 22.87 5.66 -8.20
N ARG A 92 22.53 5.49 -6.93
CA ARG A 92 22.05 6.58 -6.06
C ARG A 92 23.23 7.08 -5.22
N HIS A 93 23.61 8.35 -5.36
CA HIS A 93 24.57 8.98 -4.44
C HIS A 93 23.83 9.46 -3.19
N PRO A 94 24.19 9.01 -1.98
CA PRO A 94 23.72 9.65 -0.75
C PRO A 94 24.25 11.08 -0.76
N ASN A 95 23.38 12.07 -0.56
CA ASN A 95 23.69 13.51 -0.65
C ASN A 95 24.20 14.00 -2.01
N GLY A 96 23.67 13.47 -3.12
CA GLY A 96 23.79 14.15 -4.39
C GLY A 96 23.01 15.46 -4.36
N ALA A 97 23.70 16.59 -4.17
CA ALA A 97 23.23 17.89 -4.61
C ALA A 97 22.49 17.69 -5.94
N ALA A 98 21.36 18.38 -6.12
CA ALA A 98 20.98 18.64 -7.50
C ALA A 98 22.12 19.54 -7.94
N SER A 99 23.16 18.97 -8.57
CA SER A 99 24.03 19.82 -9.34
C SER A 99 23.08 20.38 -10.39
N THR A 100 22.75 21.66 -10.21
CA THR A 100 22.17 22.55 -11.23
C THR A 100 22.98 22.52 -12.51
N ASP A 101 24.13 21.87 -12.46
CA ASP A 101 25.02 21.55 -13.54
C ASP A 101 25.02 20.03 -13.84
N TRP A 102 24.10 19.64 -14.71
CA TRP A 102 23.99 18.34 -15.37
C TRP A 102 25.23 17.93 -16.20
N ARG A 103 26.07 18.90 -16.62
CA ARG A 103 27.31 18.72 -17.41
C ARG A 103 28.57 18.77 -16.54
N SER A 104 28.61 19.52 -15.43
CA SER A 104 29.85 19.59 -14.61
C SER A 104 30.10 18.45 -13.63
N THR A 105 29.40 17.32 -13.78
CA THR A 105 29.99 16.04 -13.32
C THR A 105 30.99 15.45 -14.33
N SER A 106 31.68 16.31 -15.06
CA SER A 106 33.12 16.17 -15.33
C SER A 106 33.92 16.31 -14.02
N SER A 107 33.61 15.49 -13.01
CA SER A 107 34.57 15.30 -11.93
C SER A 107 35.80 14.66 -12.55
N ALA A 108 36.98 15.16 -12.21
CA ALA A 108 38.30 14.73 -12.70
C ALA A 108 38.60 13.20 -12.55
N ASN A 109 37.64 12.41 -12.06
CA ASN A 109 37.59 10.95 -12.12
C ASN A 109 36.34 10.55 -12.93
N GLY A 110 36.49 10.33 -14.25
CA GLY A 110 35.42 10.15 -15.24
C GLY A 110 34.52 8.91 -15.10
N GLY A 111 33.73 8.81 -14.02
CA GLY A 111 32.81 7.68 -13.78
C GLY A 111 31.33 8.05 -13.63
N GLY A 112 31.00 9.34 -13.57
CA GLY A 112 29.64 9.84 -13.28
C GLY A 112 28.73 10.00 -14.52
N SER A 113 29.28 10.54 -15.62
CA SER A 113 28.61 10.66 -16.93
C SER A 113 28.25 9.29 -17.50
N ASP A 114 29.21 8.38 -17.47
CA ASP A 114 29.13 7.06 -18.11
C ASP A 114 28.07 6.18 -17.45
N ALA A 115 27.91 6.30 -16.13
CA ALA A 115 26.91 5.56 -15.37
C ALA A 115 25.47 6.00 -15.68
N ARG A 116 25.27 7.31 -15.92
CA ARG A 116 23.96 7.85 -16.31
C ARG A 116 23.64 7.52 -17.77
N GLN A 117 24.62 7.65 -18.65
CA GLN A 117 24.47 7.27 -20.05
C GLN A 117 24.15 5.78 -20.18
N ALA A 118 24.81 4.91 -19.42
CA ALA A 118 24.51 3.48 -19.38
C ALA A 118 23.08 3.20 -18.88
N LEU A 119 22.60 3.91 -17.84
CA LEU A 119 21.22 3.80 -17.38
C LEU A 119 20.22 4.14 -18.50
N PHE A 120 20.44 5.24 -19.21
CA PHE A 120 19.55 5.67 -20.29
C PHE A 120 19.62 4.73 -21.49
N GLN A 121 20.80 4.26 -21.89
CA GLN A 121 20.94 3.26 -22.96
C GLN A 121 20.19 1.97 -22.64
N GLU A 122 20.31 1.44 -21.42
CA GLU A 122 19.56 0.25 -21.00
C GLU A 122 18.05 0.52 -20.92
N THR A 123 17.66 1.74 -20.51
CA THR A 123 16.26 2.18 -20.53
C THR A 123 15.71 2.25 -21.95
N PHE A 124 16.46 2.79 -22.90
CA PHE A 124 16.05 2.88 -24.31
C PHE A 124 15.92 1.48 -24.92
N ARG A 125 16.87 0.58 -24.66
CA ARG A 125 16.78 -0.83 -25.08
C ARG A 125 15.56 -1.53 -24.51
N ALA A 126 15.21 -1.25 -23.25
CA ALA A 126 14.02 -1.81 -22.64
C ALA A 126 12.73 -1.25 -23.27
N LEU A 127 12.68 0.04 -23.58
CA LEU A 127 11.55 0.69 -24.26
C LEU A 127 11.41 0.24 -25.72
N ASP A 128 12.51 0.06 -26.43
CA ASP A 128 12.57 -0.30 -27.86
C ASP A 128 12.44 -1.82 -28.12
N GLY A 129 12.19 -2.62 -27.09
CA GLY A 129 12.10 -4.07 -27.22
C GLY A 129 10.76 -4.53 -27.82
N GLY A 130 10.80 -5.18 -28.99
CA GLY A 130 9.61 -5.79 -29.63
C GLY A 130 8.60 -4.74 -30.09
N ASP A 131 7.31 -4.93 -29.80
CA ASP A 131 6.23 -3.97 -30.12
C ASP A 131 6.16 -2.77 -29.15
N GLY A 132 7.23 -2.52 -28.39
CA GLY A 132 7.32 -1.46 -27.36
C GLY A 132 7.27 -2.01 -25.93
N GLY A 133 8.36 -1.84 -25.20
CA GLY A 133 8.49 -2.27 -23.80
C GLY A 133 7.98 -1.24 -22.79
N ALA A 134 7.91 -1.67 -21.52
CA ALA A 134 7.45 -0.81 -20.43
C ALA A 134 8.51 -0.72 -19.31
N VAL A 135 8.80 0.50 -18.86
CA VAL A 135 9.77 0.80 -17.81
C VAL A 135 9.06 1.42 -16.61
N GLY A 136 9.31 0.89 -15.42
CA GLY A 136 8.76 1.39 -14.17
C GLY A 136 9.76 2.26 -13.41
N VAL A 137 9.37 3.50 -13.07
CA VAL A 137 10.21 4.47 -12.36
C VAL A 137 9.46 5.02 -11.15
N PHE A 138 10.15 5.10 -10.01
CA PHE A 138 9.68 5.81 -8.83
C PHE A 138 10.45 7.13 -8.73
N PRO A 139 9.93 8.25 -9.29
CA PRO A 139 10.69 9.47 -9.47
C PRO A 139 11.04 10.17 -8.15
N GLU A 140 10.42 9.78 -7.03
CA GLU A 140 10.81 10.17 -5.67
C GLU A 140 12.23 9.73 -5.28
N GLY A 141 12.71 8.63 -5.89
CA GLY A 141 14.07 8.12 -5.74
C GLY A 141 14.37 7.40 -4.42
N THR A 142 13.39 7.21 -3.55
CA THR A 142 13.44 6.37 -2.34
C THR A 142 12.02 5.96 -1.93
N SER A 143 11.87 4.86 -1.18
CA SER A 143 10.64 4.63 -0.42
C SER A 143 10.65 5.51 0.83
N TYR A 144 9.51 6.06 1.22
CA TYR A 144 9.40 6.84 2.45
C TYR A 144 7.97 6.90 3.04
N THR A 145 7.89 7.52 4.21
CA THR A 145 6.65 7.77 4.95
C THR A 145 6.56 9.27 5.23
N GLU A 146 5.75 9.99 4.44
CA GLU A 146 5.51 11.44 4.57
C GLU A 146 4.02 11.73 4.31
N PRO A 147 3.48 12.89 4.72
CA PRO A 147 2.06 13.19 4.56
C PRO A 147 1.65 13.58 3.14
N ARG A 148 2.63 13.74 2.23
CA ARG A 148 2.46 14.12 0.83
C ARG A 148 3.64 13.63 0.00
N ILE A 149 3.51 13.68 -1.32
CA ILE A 149 4.66 13.60 -2.23
C ILE A 149 5.54 14.83 -1.96
N VAL A 150 6.79 14.58 -1.53
CA VAL A 150 7.73 15.62 -1.12
C VAL A 150 8.64 16.08 -2.26
N GLN A 151 9.02 15.16 -3.15
CA GLN A 151 9.91 15.47 -4.27
C GLN A 151 9.65 14.55 -5.46
N VAL A 152 9.76 15.08 -6.68
CA VAL A 152 9.83 14.31 -7.93
C VAL A 152 11.14 14.67 -8.63
N LYS A 153 12.00 13.67 -8.85
CA LYS A 153 13.30 13.86 -9.51
C LYS A 153 13.12 13.81 -11.03
N GLU A 154 13.94 14.58 -11.71
CA GLU A 154 13.91 14.76 -13.17
C GLU A 154 14.26 13.50 -13.99
N GLY A 155 14.78 12.43 -13.36
CA GLY A 155 15.32 11.27 -14.08
C GLY A 155 14.33 10.60 -15.05
N ALA A 156 13.05 10.53 -14.69
CA ALA A 156 12.02 9.99 -15.58
C ALA A 156 11.76 10.89 -16.79
N ALA A 157 11.70 12.21 -16.59
CA ALA A 157 11.52 13.19 -17.66
C ALA A 157 12.73 13.23 -18.60
N TRP A 158 13.96 13.17 -18.06
CA TRP A 158 15.18 13.00 -18.84
C TRP A 158 15.13 11.76 -19.71
N ALA A 159 14.84 10.59 -19.11
CA ALA A 159 14.76 9.34 -19.87
C ALA A 159 13.71 9.41 -20.98
N ALA A 160 12.59 10.08 -20.74
CA ALA A 160 11.52 10.22 -21.72
C ALA A 160 11.93 11.09 -22.93
N LEU A 161 12.45 12.29 -22.68
CA LEU A 161 12.82 13.22 -23.75
C LEU A 161 14.08 12.78 -24.50
N GLU A 162 15.05 12.20 -23.79
CA GLU A 162 16.26 11.64 -24.42
C GLU A 162 15.96 10.42 -25.30
N TYR A 163 14.96 9.60 -24.92
CA TYR A 163 14.51 8.50 -25.77
C TYR A 163 13.94 9.01 -27.10
N LEU A 164 13.13 10.08 -27.07
CA LEU A 164 12.62 10.70 -28.29
C LEU A 164 13.74 11.28 -29.15
N ARG A 165 14.71 11.98 -28.53
CA ARG A 165 15.89 12.49 -29.21
C ARG A 165 16.69 11.37 -29.88
N TRP A 166 16.90 10.26 -29.18
CA TRP A 166 17.59 9.07 -29.69
C TRP A 166 16.86 8.43 -30.88
N LYS A 167 15.53 8.32 -30.84
CA LYS A 167 14.72 7.81 -31.98
C LYS A 167 14.76 8.74 -33.19
N GLY A 168 14.66 10.05 -32.96
CA GLY A 168 14.75 11.06 -34.01
C GLY A 168 16.10 11.06 -34.73
N GLN A 169 17.21 10.85 -33.99
CA GLN A 169 18.54 10.65 -34.59
C GLN A 169 18.62 9.40 -35.47
N GLY A 170 17.80 8.38 -35.17
CA GLY A 170 17.65 7.17 -35.99
C GLY A 170 16.70 7.32 -37.18
N GLY A 171 16.10 8.50 -37.39
CA GLY A 171 15.17 8.77 -38.49
C GLY A 171 13.74 8.29 -38.25
N GLU A 172 13.39 7.91 -37.02
CA GLU A 172 12.05 7.46 -36.65
C GLU A 172 11.31 8.52 -35.82
N GLU A 173 10.01 8.69 -36.06
CA GLU A 173 9.17 9.47 -35.15
C GLU A 173 9.05 8.74 -33.81
N GLY A 174 9.78 9.22 -32.80
CA GLY A 174 9.70 8.70 -31.46
C GLY A 174 8.27 8.84 -30.91
N ARG A 175 7.65 7.71 -30.58
CA ARG A 175 6.41 7.67 -29.78
C ARG A 175 6.80 7.27 -28.37
N LEU A 176 6.22 7.89 -27.35
CA LEU A 176 6.40 7.50 -25.95
C LEU A 176 5.27 8.04 -25.10
N ALA A 177 4.67 7.18 -24.29
CA ALA A 177 3.73 7.61 -23.26
C ALA A 177 4.38 7.55 -21.87
N VAL A 178 4.18 8.61 -21.07
CA VAL A 178 4.43 8.57 -19.62
C VAL A 178 3.09 8.43 -18.92
N VAL A 179 2.89 7.36 -18.15
CA VAL A 179 1.64 7.13 -17.39
C VAL A 179 1.91 7.30 -15.89
N PRO A 180 1.35 8.34 -15.25
CA PRO A 180 1.42 8.50 -13.80
C PRO A 180 0.47 7.53 -13.10
N VAL A 181 0.91 6.97 -11.97
CA VAL A 181 0.13 6.03 -11.17
C VAL A 181 0.14 6.44 -9.71
N GLY A 182 -1.05 6.55 -9.12
CA GLY A 182 -1.22 6.73 -7.69
C GLY A 182 -1.46 5.40 -7.00
N ILE A 183 -0.67 5.10 -5.96
CA ILE A 183 -0.90 3.96 -5.05
C ILE A 183 -1.26 4.51 -3.67
N VAL A 184 -2.51 4.27 -3.25
CA VAL A 184 -3.04 4.72 -1.98
C VAL A 184 -3.32 3.52 -1.09
N HIS A 185 -2.70 3.47 0.10
CA HIS A 185 -2.89 2.41 1.09
C HIS A 185 -3.75 2.93 2.24
N THR A 186 -4.72 2.15 2.74
CA THR A 186 -5.43 2.52 3.99
C THR A 186 -4.52 2.40 5.22
N ALA A 187 -3.66 1.38 5.22
CA ALA A 187 -2.60 1.15 6.21
C ALA A 187 -1.49 0.27 5.61
N LYS A 188 -0.42 0.90 5.09
CA LYS A 188 0.62 0.23 4.28
C LYS A 188 1.34 -0.94 4.98
N ALA A 189 1.59 -0.86 6.28
CA ALA A 189 2.28 -1.90 7.04
C ALA A 189 1.36 -2.96 7.67
N ARG A 190 0.03 -2.80 7.57
CA ARG A 190 -0.97 -3.66 8.21
C ARG A 190 -1.43 -4.74 7.25
N TYR A 191 -1.28 -6.00 7.64
CA TYR A 191 -1.85 -7.14 6.90
C TYR A 191 -3.38 -7.01 6.86
N GLN A 192 -3.98 -7.37 5.73
CA GLN A 192 -5.41 -7.23 5.43
C GLN A 192 -5.89 -5.77 5.39
N SER A 193 -4.99 -4.80 5.19
CA SER A 193 -5.39 -3.45 4.77
C SER A 193 -5.84 -3.46 3.30
N ARG A 194 -6.34 -2.32 2.83
CA ARG A 194 -6.83 -2.16 1.46
C ARG A 194 -5.96 -1.18 0.70
N MET A 195 -5.94 -1.29 -0.63
CA MET A 195 -5.27 -0.33 -1.50
C MET A 195 -6.11 0.05 -2.72
N ALA A 196 -5.87 1.27 -3.22
CA ALA A 196 -6.35 1.73 -4.51
C ALA A 196 -5.13 2.02 -5.42
N VAL A 197 -5.22 1.55 -6.66
CA VAL A 197 -4.23 1.77 -7.72
C VAL A 197 -4.90 2.51 -8.85
N ARG A 198 -4.41 3.70 -9.16
CA ARG A 198 -5.06 4.64 -10.07
C ARG A 198 -4.13 4.98 -11.22
N TRP A 199 -4.44 4.46 -12.40
CA TRP A 199 -3.69 4.75 -13.62
C TRP A 199 -4.20 6.07 -14.22
N GLY A 200 -3.40 7.13 -14.14
CA GLY A 200 -3.75 8.45 -14.64
C GLY A 200 -3.67 8.55 -16.17
N ALA A 201 -4.22 9.63 -16.72
CA ALA A 201 -4.18 9.88 -18.16
C ALA A 201 -2.72 9.92 -18.66
N PRO A 202 -2.41 9.30 -19.83
CA PRO A 202 -1.07 9.29 -20.37
C PRO A 202 -0.64 10.70 -20.77
N ILE A 203 0.64 10.98 -20.62
CA ILE A 203 1.32 12.14 -21.22
C ILE A 203 1.97 11.61 -22.50
N ASP A 204 1.46 12.05 -23.65
CA ASP A 204 2.17 11.86 -24.93
C ASP A 204 3.37 12.80 -24.94
N VAL A 205 4.57 12.22 -24.82
CA VAL A 205 5.81 12.98 -24.66
C VAL A 205 6.14 13.75 -25.94
N ALA A 206 5.80 13.22 -27.11
CA ALA A 206 6.07 13.88 -28.38
C ALA A 206 5.16 15.10 -28.59
N SER A 207 3.88 14.96 -28.25
CA SER A 207 2.93 16.09 -28.28
C SER A 207 3.27 17.14 -27.21
N PHE A 208 3.60 16.70 -25.99
CA PHE A 208 4.07 17.60 -24.93
C PHE A 208 5.30 18.40 -25.34
N ALA A 209 6.29 17.77 -25.97
CA ALA A 209 7.51 18.44 -26.44
C ALA A 209 7.21 19.49 -27.52
N ARG A 210 6.30 19.20 -28.45
CA ARG A 210 5.88 20.17 -29.49
C ARG A 210 5.15 21.37 -28.89
N GLU A 211 4.18 21.14 -28.01
CA GLU A 211 3.37 22.19 -27.37
C GLU A 211 4.21 23.16 -26.53
N HIS A 212 5.26 22.66 -25.88
CA HIS A 212 6.10 23.48 -25.00
C HIS A 212 7.28 24.13 -25.72
N ASN A 213 7.26 24.15 -27.06
CA ASN A 213 8.36 24.61 -27.92
C ASN A 213 9.69 24.02 -27.45
N ALA A 214 9.72 22.71 -27.26
CA ALA A 214 10.93 21.95 -26.99
C ALA A 214 11.39 21.21 -28.26
N PRO A 215 11.72 21.89 -29.37
CA PRO A 215 12.41 21.22 -30.45
C PRO A 215 13.77 20.76 -29.91
N PHE A 216 14.19 19.54 -30.25
CA PHE A 216 15.43 18.91 -29.77
C PHE A 216 16.70 19.54 -30.40
N GLY A 217 16.84 20.87 -30.36
CA GLY A 217 17.94 21.60 -31.00
C GLY A 217 19.17 21.69 -30.11
N THR A 218 19.00 22.15 -28.86
CA THR A 218 20.10 22.39 -27.92
C THR A 218 19.88 21.71 -26.57
N ASP A 219 20.98 21.49 -25.83
CA ASP A 219 20.92 20.91 -24.49
C ASP A 219 20.22 21.82 -23.46
N GLU A 220 20.12 23.13 -23.71
CA GLU A 220 19.45 24.07 -22.81
C GLU A 220 17.92 23.99 -22.94
N GLU A 221 17.42 23.93 -24.17
CA GLU A 221 16.00 23.71 -24.46
C GLU A 221 15.51 22.38 -23.86
N LEU A 222 16.34 21.33 -23.97
CA LEU A 222 16.05 20.03 -23.38
C LEU A 222 15.86 20.11 -21.86
N ARG A 223 16.69 20.88 -21.14
CA ARG A 223 16.53 21.03 -19.67
C ARG A 223 15.25 21.73 -19.29
N VAL A 224 14.88 22.78 -20.01
CA VAL A 224 13.64 23.51 -19.77
C VAL A 224 12.45 22.56 -19.97
N ALA A 225 12.47 21.76 -21.04
CA ALA A 225 11.46 20.75 -21.32
C ALA A 225 11.39 19.67 -20.22
N VAL A 226 12.55 19.18 -19.76
CA VAL A 226 12.65 18.22 -18.65
C VAL A 226 12.01 18.78 -17.38
N LYS A 227 12.30 20.04 -17.03
CA LYS A 227 11.75 20.67 -15.84
C LYS A 227 10.22 20.74 -15.92
N LYS A 228 9.68 21.22 -17.05
CA LYS A 228 8.23 21.29 -17.29
C LYS A 228 7.57 19.91 -17.24
N LEU A 229 8.18 18.90 -17.87
CA LEU A 229 7.66 17.53 -17.85
C LEU A 229 7.71 16.93 -16.43
N THR A 230 8.73 17.27 -15.64
CA THR A 230 8.83 16.85 -14.23
C THR A 230 7.72 17.47 -13.39
N GLU A 231 7.45 18.76 -13.58
CA GLU A 231 6.34 19.48 -12.91
C GLU A 231 4.98 18.88 -13.29
N GLU A 232 4.77 18.54 -14.57
CA GLU A 232 3.54 17.88 -15.05
C GLU A 232 3.39 16.47 -14.43
N ILE A 233 4.46 15.68 -14.38
CA ILE A 233 4.46 14.38 -13.71
C ILE A 233 4.12 14.51 -12.23
N GLU A 234 4.74 15.47 -11.53
CA GLU A 234 4.47 15.73 -10.12
C GLU A 234 3.01 16.10 -9.88
N TRP A 235 2.48 17.05 -10.65
CA TRP A 235 1.10 17.50 -10.55
C TRP A 235 0.10 16.34 -10.74
N ARG A 236 0.30 15.50 -11.77
CA ARG A 236 -0.56 14.32 -11.99
C ARG A 236 -0.42 13.27 -10.87
N MET A 237 0.78 13.03 -10.36
CA MET A 237 0.98 12.09 -9.25
C MET A 237 0.32 12.58 -7.95
N VAL A 238 0.40 13.88 -7.66
CA VAL A 238 -0.27 14.51 -6.51
C VAL A 238 -1.79 14.35 -6.65
N GLY A 239 -2.36 14.62 -7.83
CA GLY A 239 -3.80 14.46 -8.07
C GLY A 239 -4.33 13.03 -7.93
N LEU A 240 -3.48 12.01 -8.05
CA LEU A 240 -3.84 10.60 -7.91
C LEU A 240 -3.62 10.04 -6.49
N THR A 241 -3.11 10.86 -5.56
CA THR A 241 -2.73 10.41 -4.22
C THR A 241 -3.32 11.31 -3.13
N ILE A 242 -3.13 10.93 -1.86
CA ILE A 242 -3.55 11.75 -0.71
C ILE A 242 -2.35 12.59 -0.26
N ASN A 243 -2.50 13.90 -0.21
CA ASN A 243 -1.45 14.87 0.08
C ASN A 243 -1.95 15.89 1.10
N ALA A 244 -1.38 15.85 2.30
CA ALA A 244 -1.63 16.81 3.38
C ALA A 244 -0.43 17.75 3.57
N PRO A 245 -0.66 19.00 4.01
CA PRO A 245 0.41 19.97 4.22
C PRO A 245 1.38 19.55 5.34
N ASP A 246 0.88 18.84 6.35
CA ASP A 246 1.64 18.36 7.49
C ASP A 246 1.03 17.07 8.09
N TRP A 247 1.75 16.43 9.01
CA TRP A 247 1.31 15.21 9.69
C TRP A 247 0.01 15.39 10.47
N ASN A 248 -0.17 16.54 11.14
CA ASN A 248 -1.37 16.80 11.92
C ASN A 248 -2.60 16.91 11.01
N GLY A 249 -2.47 17.58 9.86
CA GLY A 249 -3.51 17.64 8.83
C GLY A 249 -3.93 16.24 8.36
N LEU A 250 -2.96 15.38 8.06
CA LEU A 250 -3.24 13.99 7.67
C LEU A 250 -3.95 13.20 8.78
N TYR A 251 -3.50 13.33 10.03
CA TYR A 251 -4.08 12.62 11.16
C TYR A 251 -5.50 13.09 11.51
N VAL A 252 -5.74 14.41 11.45
CA VAL A 252 -7.06 15.02 11.64
C VAL A 252 -8.02 14.52 10.56
N ALA A 253 -7.65 14.59 9.28
CA ALA A 253 -8.49 14.11 8.19
C ALA A 253 -8.78 12.61 8.32
N LYS A 254 -7.76 11.80 8.66
CA LYS A 254 -7.91 10.35 8.89
C LYS A 254 -8.92 10.04 9.99
N VAL A 255 -8.80 10.68 11.16
CA VAL A 255 -9.70 10.37 12.28
C VAL A 255 -11.10 10.95 12.05
N ALA A 256 -11.23 12.10 11.40
CA ALA A 256 -12.53 12.64 10.98
C ALA A 256 -13.25 11.68 10.03
N ARG A 257 -12.54 11.15 9.02
CA ARG A 257 -13.06 10.12 8.12
C ARG A 257 -13.54 8.88 8.89
N ASP A 258 -12.71 8.37 9.79
CA ASP A 258 -13.05 7.18 10.57
C ASP A 258 -14.27 7.43 11.47
N MET A 259 -14.48 8.66 11.95
CA MET A 259 -15.67 9.05 12.72
C MET A 259 -16.93 9.16 11.84
N LEU A 260 -16.83 9.82 10.69
CA LEU A 260 -17.96 10.05 9.77
C LEU A 260 -18.47 8.76 9.11
N TRP A 261 -17.59 7.79 8.87
CA TRP A 261 -17.98 6.49 8.30
C TRP A 261 -17.99 5.35 9.32
N SER A 262 -17.64 5.59 10.59
CA SER A 262 -17.47 4.60 11.67
C SER A 262 -16.39 3.52 11.45
N ASP A 263 -16.19 3.07 10.22
CA ASP A 263 -15.18 2.11 9.80
C ASP A 263 -14.72 2.51 8.40
N GLU A 264 -13.41 2.47 8.14
CA GLU A 264 -12.87 2.75 6.81
C GLU A 264 -13.53 1.85 5.74
N HIS A 265 -13.93 0.61 6.09
CA HIS A 265 -14.56 -0.35 5.18
C HIS A 265 -15.94 0.08 4.68
N ASN A 266 -16.57 1.05 5.33
CA ASN A 266 -17.84 1.62 4.87
C ASN A 266 -17.64 2.61 3.71
N ILE A 267 -16.38 2.92 3.36
CA ILE A 267 -16.02 3.69 2.16
C ILE A 267 -15.58 2.70 1.08
N PRO A 268 -16.27 2.66 -0.08
CA PRO A 268 -15.80 1.92 -1.25
C PRO A 268 -14.39 2.35 -1.62
N MET A 269 -13.48 1.42 -1.92
CA MET A 269 -12.08 1.76 -2.17
C MET A 269 -11.87 2.70 -3.36
N GLN A 270 -12.78 2.69 -4.33
CA GLN A 270 -12.81 3.63 -5.44
C GLN A 270 -12.92 5.09 -4.97
N GLN A 271 -13.68 5.35 -3.92
CA GLN A 271 -13.97 6.71 -3.41
C GLN A 271 -13.04 7.11 -2.26
N PHE A 272 -12.28 6.16 -1.73
CA PHE A 272 -11.45 6.37 -0.55
C PHE A 272 -10.39 7.47 -0.73
N PRO A 273 -9.66 7.55 -1.85
CA PRO A 273 -8.72 8.64 -2.10
C PRO A 273 -9.40 10.02 -2.13
N GLU A 274 -10.53 10.15 -2.84
CA GLU A 274 -11.29 11.40 -2.99
C GLU A 274 -11.83 11.89 -1.65
N VAL A 275 -12.47 10.99 -0.89
CA VAL A 275 -13.00 11.32 0.46
C VAL A 275 -11.87 11.77 1.37
N SER A 276 -10.74 11.06 1.32
CA SER A 276 -9.60 11.38 2.18
C SER A 276 -8.96 12.71 1.82
N GLN A 277 -8.75 12.99 0.53
CA GLN A 277 -8.20 14.26 0.08
C GLN A 277 -9.17 15.41 0.37
N ALA A 278 -10.48 15.24 0.11
CA ALA A 278 -11.49 16.26 0.43
C ALA A 278 -11.48 16.64 1.91
N LEU A 279 -11.34 15.66 2.82
CA LEU A 279 -11.21 15.95 4.25
C LEU A 279 -9.91 16.68 4.57
N VAL A 280 -8.79 16.31 3.95
CA VAL A 280 -7.53 17.06 4.09
C VAL A 280 -7.72 18.52 3.67
N ASP A 281 -8.32 18.76 2.51
CA ASP A 281 -8.55 20.10 1.96
C ASP A 281 -9.44 20.93 2.89
N LEU A 282 -10.53 20.34 3.42
CA LEU A 282 -11.40 21.01 4.41
C LEU A 282 -10.61 21.42 5.66
N PHE A 283 -9.84 20.51 6.25
CA PHE A 283 -9.09 20.80 7.48
C PHE A 283 -7.86 21.68 7.28
N SER A 284 -7.50 22.00 6.03
CA SER A 284 -6.32 22.79 5.65
C SER A 284 -6.67 24.04 4.83
N MET A 285 -7.93 24.46 4.83
CA MET A 285 -8.39 25.62 4.08
C MET A 285 -7.71 26.93 4.53
N PRO A 286 -7.35 27.85 3.60
CA PRO A 286 -6.60 29.07 3.92
C PRO A 286 -7.34 30.05 4.86
N ASN A 287 -8.65 30.22 4.65
CA ASN A 287 -9.51 31.04 5.49
C ASN A 287 -10.44 30.10 6.24
N PRO A 288 -10.17 29.70 7.50
CA PRO A 288 -11.02 28.74 8.18
C PRO A 288 -12.09 29.39 9.07
N PRO A 289 -13.23 28.71 9.34
CA PRO A 289 -14.18 29.16 10.35
C PRO A 289 -13.58 29.08 11.75
N ALA A 290 -14.14 29.85 12.70
CA ALA A 290 -13.64 29.97 14.08
C ALA A 290 -13.59 28.64 14.86
N SER A 291 -14.40 27.65 14.46
CA SER A 291 -14.44 26.30 15.05
C SER A 291 -13.28 25.39 14.62
N LEU A 292 -12.60 25.66 13.49
CA LEU A 292 -11.56 24.77 12.96
C LEU A 292 -10.43 24.49 13.97
N PRO A 293 -9.85 25.48 14.68
CA PRO A 293 -8.77 25.22 15.63
C PRO A 293 -9.17 24.25 16.75
N ARG A 294 -10.41 24.37 17.27
CA ARG A 294 -10.96 23.47 18.29
C ARG A 294 -11.13 22.05 17.74
N ALA A 295 -11.71 21.93 16.54
CA ALA A 295 -11.89 20.64 15.87
C ALA A 295 -10.54 19.95 15.62
N ARG A 296 -9.56 20.65 15.04
CA ARG A 296 -8.20 20.12 14.79
C ARG A 296 -7.55 19.64 16.07
N LYS A 297 -7.56 20.43 17.15
CA LYS A 297 -6.96 20.07 18.44
C LYS A 297 -7.61 18.82 19.03
N SER A 298 -8.94 18.74 19.02
CA SER A 298 -9.69 17.64 19.63
C SER A 298 -9.52 16.34 18.84
N LEU A 299 -9.60 16.41 17.50
CA LEU A 299 -9.37 15.28 16.60
C LEU A 299 -7.93 14.77 16.69
N LEU A 300 -6.94 15.66 16.71
CA LEU A 300 -5.53 15.28 16.84
C LEU A 300 -5.25 14.59 18.18
N THR A 301 -5.80 15.12 19.27
CA THR A 301 -5.70 14.50 20.60
C THR A 301 -6.36 13.12 20.59
N TYR A 302 -7.54 13.00 19.98
CA TYR A 302 -8.24 11.72 19.84
C TYR A 302 -7.42 10.70 19.06
N HIS A 303 -6.88 11.09 17.90
CA HIS A 303 -6.01 10.26 17.08
C HIS A 303 -4.78 9.78 17.87
N SER A 304 -4.16 10.70 18.63
CA SER A 304 -3.01 10.38 19.48
C SER A 304 -3.34 9.32 20.53
N LEU A 305 -4.47 9.46 21.23
CA LEU A 305 -4.87 8.48 22.25
C LEU A 305 -5.29 7.14 21.65
N LEU A 306 -5.85 7.10 20.44
CA LEU A 306 -6.07 5.86 19.69
C LEU A 306 -4.74 5.15 19.39
N HIS A 307 -3.73 5.91 18.96
CA HIS A 307 -2.38 5.40 18.71
C HIS A 307 -1.76 4.76 19.97
N TYR A 308 -1.68 5.51 21.07
CA TYR A 308 -1.04 5.03 22.31
C TYR A 308 -1.84 3.93 23.04
N SER A 309 -3.17 3.92 22.91
CA SER A 309 -3.99 2.82 23.39
C SER A 309 -3.95 1.59 22.49
N ASN A 310 -3.42 1.71 21.26
CA ASN A 310 -3.43 0.69 20.22
C ASN A 310 -4.85 0.13 20.01
N ILE A 311 -5.81 1.03 19.82
CA ILE A 311 -7.23 0.78 19.54
C ILE A 311 -7.60 1.59 18.29
N SER A 312 -8.39 1.02 17.40
CA SER A 312 -8.94 1.75 16.25
C SER A 312 -10.29 2.37 16.61
N HIS A 313 -10.65 3.47 15.94
CA HIS A 313 -11.98 4.06 16.09
C HIS A 313 -13.07 3.00 15.81
N ALA A 314 -12.93 2.23 14.73
CA ALA A 314 -13.90 1.21 14.34
C ALA A 314 -14.16 0.14 15.42
N HIS A 315 -13.11 -0.39 16.06
CA HIS A 315 -13.30 -1.38 17.14
C HIS A 315 -13.91 -0.76 18.39
N LEU A 316 -13.59 0.50 18.68
CA LEU A 316 -14.19 1.21 19.81
C LEU A 316 -15.68 1.49 19.56
N THR A 317 -16.02 1.94 18.35
CA THR A 317 -17.40 2.19 17.92
C THR A 317 -18.24 0.91 17.84
N ALA A 318 -17.65 -0.20 17.40
CA ALA A 318 -18.33 -1.51 17.42
C ALA A 318 -18.74 -1.97 18.84
N LEU A 319 -18.02 -1.54 19.88
CA LEU A 319 -18.31 -1.90 21.27
C LEU A 319 -19.16 -0.84 22.00
N LEU A 320 -18.91 0.44 21.70
CA LEU A 320 -19.53 1.61 22.32
C LEU A 320 -19.99 2.55 21.19
N PRO A 321 -21.17 2.32 20.59
CA PRO A 321 -21.60 3.03 19.38
C PRO A 321 -21.94 4.51 19.63
N ASN A 322 -22.37 4.87 20.84
CA ASN A 322 -22.75 6.24 21.17
C ASN A 322 -21.51 7.15 21.31
N LEU A 323 -21.22 7.95 20.28
CA LEU A 323 -20.10 8.90 20.27
C LEU A 323 -20.26 10.05 21.27
N ARG A 324 -21.50 10.43 21.59
CA ARG A 324 -21.83 11.57 22.46
C ARG A 324 -21.88 11.21 23.96
N GLN A 325 -21.57 9.97 24.30
CA GLN A 325 -21.60 9.51 25.70
C GLN A 325 -20.19 9.53 26.31
N ALA A 326 -19.86 10.61 27.01
CA ALA A 326 -18.57 10.75 27.71
C ALA A 326 -18.43 9.79 28.90
N SER A 327 -19.55 9.34 29.49
CA SER A 327 -19.51 8.53 30.71
C SER A 327 -18.91 7.15 30.44
N LEU A 328 -17.96 6.75 31.29
CA LEU A 328 -17.47 5.37 31.33
C LEU A 328 -18.65 4.38 31.41
N PRO A 329 -18.60 3.25 30.68
CA PRO A 329 -19.61 2.22 30.84
C PRO A 329 -19.61 1.73 32.30
N ARG A 330 -20.77 1.30 32.81
CA ARG A 330 -20.83 0.68 34.15
C ARG A 330 -19.91 -0.54 34.16
N ARG A 331 -19.23 -0.82 35.29
CA ARG A 331 -18.30 -1.96 35.42
C ARG A 331 -18.92 -3.29 34.95
N ARG A 332 -20.17 -3.55 35.33
CA ARG A 332 -20.94 -4.73 34.89
C ARG A 332 -21.08 -4.81 33.36
N THR A 333 -21.33 -3.68 32.70
CA THR A 333 -21.45 -3.58 31.25
C THR A 333 -20.10 -3.85 30.59
N ALA A 334 -19.02 -3.28 31.12
CA ALA A 334 -17.67 -3.48 30.58
C ALA A 334 -17.20 -4.94 30.69
N VAL A 335 -17.47 -5.61 31.81
CA VAL A 335 -17.18 -7.04 31.98
C VAL A 335 -18.07 -7.91 31.09
N SER A 336 -19.36 -7.58 30.99
CA SER A 336 -20.30 -8.28 30.10
C SER A 336 -19.89 -8.17 28.62
N LEU A 337 -19.34 -7.02 28.19
CA LEU A 337 -18.77 -6.85 26.85
C LEU A 337 -17.62 -7.83 26.60
N VAL A 338 -16.71 -8.01 27.55
CA VAL A 338 -15.61 -9.00 27.41
C VAL A 338 -16.17 -10.39 27.21
N PHE A 339 -17.11 -10.81 28.07
CA PHE A 339 -17.70 -12.14 27.98
C PHE A 339 -18.44 -12.34 26.65
N ARG A 340 -19.26 -11.37 26.23
CA ARG A 340 -19.94 -11.40 24.93
C ARG A 340 -18.95 -11.51 23.77
N GLN A 341 -17.89 -10.70 23.76
CA GLN A 341 -16.90 -10.74 22.69
C GLN A 341 -16.10 -12.05 22.70
N LEU A 342 -15.83 -12.63 23.87
CA LEU A 342 -15.16 -13.92 23.99
C LEU A 342 -16.00 -15.03 23.35
N LEU A 343 -17.30 -15.09 23.67
CA LEU A 343 -18.23 -16.06 23.07
C LEU A 343 -18.34 -15.86 21.55
N LEU A 344 -18.52 -14.62 21.07
CA LEU A 344 -18.59 -14.30 19.64
C LEU A 344 -17.28 -14.54 18.88
N THR A 345 -16.16 -14.64 19.60
CA THR A 345 -14.87 -14.99 19.01
C THR A 345 -14.69 -16.50 18.94
N VAL A 346 -14.86 -17.20 20.07
CA VAL A 346 -14.46 -18.62 20.19
C VAL A 346 -15.56 -19.59 19.75
N LEU A 347 -16.83 -19.29 20.05
CA LEU A 347 -17.95 -20.21 19.77
C LEU A 347 -18.61 -19.96 18.42
N HIS A 348 -18.20 -18.92 17.70
CA HIS A 348 -18.81 -18.58 16.42
C HIS A 348 -18.42 -19.63 15.36
N PRO A 349 -19.37 -20.15 14.55
CA PRO A 349 -19.08 -21.16 13.52
C PRO A 349 -17.92 -20.80 12.59
N ARG A 350 -17.85 -19.53 12.16
CA ARG A 350 -16.72 -18.98 11.39
C ARG A 350 -15.33 -19.20 12.02
N PHE A 351 -15.21 -19.16 13.34
CA PHE A 351 -13.93 -19.37 14.03
C PHE A 351 -13.61 -20.85 14.12
N LEU A 352 -14.60 -21.70 14.41
CA LEU A 352 -14.46 -23.15 14.40
C LEU A 352 -13.99 -23.65 13.02
N LEU A 353 -14.57 -23.13 11.94
CA LEU A 353 -14.14 -23.41 10.55
C LEU A 353 -12.78 -22.80 10.20
N PHE A 354 -12.35 -21.75 10.90
CA PHE A 354 -11.05 -21.12 10.70
C PHE A 354 -9.93 -21.76 11.55
N LEU A 355 -10.27 -22.55 12.56
CA LEU A 355 -9.29 -23.15 13.46
C LEU A 355 -8.26 -24.03 12.71
N PRO A 356 -8.64 -24.92 11.78
CA PRO A 356 -7.66 -25.70 11.02
C PRO A 356 -6.69 -24.83 10.20
N PRO A 357 -7.13 -23.90 9.31
CA PRO A 357 -6.20 -23.07 8.57
C PRO A 357 -5.41 -22.13 9.48
N LEU A 358 -5.98 -21.63 10.59
CA LEU A 358 -5.26 -20.84 11.58
C LEU A 358 -4.06 -21.60 12.14
N LEU A 359 -4.27 -22.83 12.61
CA LEU A 359 -3.20 -23.67 13.16
C LEU A 359 -2.09 -23.92 12.14
N LEU A 360 -2.46 -24.21 10.89
CA LEU A 360 -1.51 -24.40 9.79
C LEU A 360 -0.72 -23.13 9.44
N HIS A 361 -1.30 -21.94 9.68
CA HIS A 361 -0.65 -20.65 9.40
C HIS A 361 0.15 -20.08 10.58
N ILE A 362 0.10 -20.68 11.77
CA ILE A 362 0.90 -20.23 12.93
C ILE A 362 2.40 -20.09 12.58
N PRO A 363 3.06 -21.07 11.91
CA PRO A 363 4.46 -20.93 11.52
C PRO A 363 4.71 -19.73 10.59
N ALA A 364 3.78 -19.46 9.67
CA ALA A 364 3.85 -18.33 8.76
C ALA A 364 3.79 -17.00 9.52
N TYR A 365 2.86 -16.88 10.47
CA TYR A 365 2.73 -15.70 11.32
C TYR A 365 3.92 -15.49 12.25
N ALA A 366 4.42 -16.58 12.86
CA ALA A 366 5.59 -16.53 13.72
C ALA A 366 6.83 -16.09 12.94
N LEU A 367 7.04 -16.65 11.75
CA LEU A 367 8.18 -16.30 10.89
C LEU A 367 8.08 -14.86 10.40
N ALA A 368 6.90 -14.41 9.96
CA ALA A 368 6.67 -13.00 9.60
C ALA A 368 6.92 -12.04 10.77
N ALA A 369 6.48 -12.39 11.98
CA ALA A 369 6.69 -11.58 13.18
C ALA A 369 8.17 -11.54 13.59
N ALA A 370 8.88 -12.67 13.51
CA ALA A 370 10.31 -12.75 13.79
C ALA A 370 11.12 -11.93 12.79
N ALA A 371 10.83 -12.05 11.49
CA ALA A 371 11.48 -11.26 10.44
C ALA A 371 11.24 -9.76 10.61
N LYS A 372 9.99 -9.35 10.92
CA LYS A 372 9.69 -7.94 11.24
C LYS A 372 10.53 -7.43 12.43
N ARG A 373 10.74 -8.24 13.47
CA ARG A 373 11.51 -7.82 14.65
C ARG A 373 13.02 -7.79 14.41
N GLY A 374 13.54 -8.73 13.62
CA GLY A 374 14.99 -8.91 13.43
C GLY A 374 15.57 -8.22 12.20
N LEU A 375 14.79 -8.01 11.14
CA LEU A 375 15.29 -7.53 9.83
C LEU A 375 14.69 -6.18 9.42
N ALA A 376 13.48 -5.85 9.86
CA ALA A 376 12.87 -4.56 9.52
C ALA A 376 13.53 -3.43 10.30
N SER A 377 13.77 -2.30 9.64
CA SER A 377 14.18 -1.09 10.31
C SER A 377 13.05 -0.63 11.23
N GLN A 378 13.33 -0.46 12.52
CA GLN A 378 12.30 -0.02 13.47
C GLN A 378 11.83 1.42 13.19
N ARG A 379 12.64 2.18 12.45
CA ARG A 379 12.36 3.57 12.08
C ARG A 379 11.60 3.69 10.76
N GLU A 380 11.75 2.74 9.85
CA GLU A 380 11.18 2.81 8.50
C GLU A 380 9.97 1.87 8.37
N GLU A 381 8.76 2.43 8.44
CA GLU A 381 7.50 1.69 8.34
C GLU A 381 7.35 0.95 7.01
N GLU A 382 7.88 1.54 5.93
CA GLU A 382 7.88 1.00 4.57
C GLU A 382 8.51 -0.41 4.48
N THR A 383 9.44 -0.74 5.38
CA THR A 383 10.08 -2.05 5.40
C THR A 383 9.21 -3.14 6.03
N HIS A 384 8.20 -2.77 6.83
CA HIS A 384 7.51 -3.75 7.68
C HIS A 384 6.62 -4.70 6.86
N ALA A 385 5.96 -4.18 5.83
CA ALA A 385 5.05 -4.97 5.02
C ALA A 385 5.81 -5.98 4.15
N GLN A 386 6.92 -5.58 3.53
CA GLN A 386 7.72 -6.48 2.69
C GLN A 386 8.23 -7.69 3.47
N TYR A 387 8.76 -7.51 4.68
CA TYR A 387 9.24 -8.63 5.50
C TYR A 387 8.10 -9.55 5.92
N LYS A 388 6.94 -8.99 6.31
CA LYS A 388 5.77 -9.81 6.64
C LYS A 388 5.27 -10.61 5.45
N ALA A 389 5.21 -10.00 4.26
CA ALA A 389 4.74 -10.65 3.05
C ALA A 389 5.70 -11.77 2.60
N ILE A 390 7.00 -11.47 2.51
CA ILE A 390 8.02 -12.43 2.07
C ILE A 390 8.10 -13.60 3.06
N PHE A 391 8.31 -13.33 4.34
CA PHE A 391 8.51 -14.38 5.34
C PHE A 391 7.21 -15.11 5.69
N GLY A 392 6.06 -14.43 5.61
CA GLY A 392 4.75 -15.09 5.70
C GLY A 392 4.53 -16.06 4.55
N MET A 393 4.86 -15.67 3.32
CA MET A 393 4.76 -16.53 2.14
C MET A 393 5.73 -17.72 2.21
N LEU A 394 6.97 -17.51 2.66
CA LEU A 394 7.94 -18.59 2.87
C LEU A 394 7.46 -19.58 3.93
N GLY A 395 6.97 -19.08 5.07
CA GLY A 395 6.47 -19.94 6.15
C GLY A 395 5.24 -20.73 5.73
N ALA A 396 4.28 -20.09 5.06
CA ALA A 396 3.11 -20.77 4.51
C ALA A 396 3.50 -21.78 3.43
N GLY A 397 4.40 -21.39 2.51
CA GLY A 397 4.90 -22.24 1.44
C GLY A 397 5.59 -23.50 1.96
N ALA A 398 6.37 -23.40 3.03
CA ALA A 398 6.98 -24.56 3.68
C ALA A 398 5.92 -25.53 4.24
N VAL A 399 4.91 -25.02 4.95
CA VAL A 399 3.80 -25.82 5.48
C VAL A 399 3.03 -26.51 4.35
N TYR A 400 2.72 -25.77 3.28
CA TYR A 400 2.00 -26.30 2.12
C TYR A 400 2.81 -27.34 1.35
N GLY A 401 4.13 -27.14 1.22
CA GLY A 401 5.03 -28.09 0.60
C GLY A 401 5.07 -29.41 1.35
N ILE A 402 5.18 -29.36 2.69
CA ILE A 402 5.16 -30.55 3.55
C ILE A 402 3.82 -31.27 3.42
N LEU A 403 2.70 -30.56 3.59
CA LEU A 403 1.38 -31.18 3.55
C LEU A 403 1.03 -31.73 2.16
N GLY A 404 1.38 -30.99 1.10
CA GLY A 404 1.19 -31.43 -0.28
C GLY A 404 2.05 -32.65 -0.63
N SER A 405 3.25 -32.76 -0.06
CA SER A 405 4.10 -33.94 -0.22
C SER A 405 3.52 -35.16 0.50
N LEU A 406 2.95 -34.96 1.70
CA LEU A 406 2.23 -36.03 2.41
C LEU A 406 0.98 -36.47 1.64
N LEU A 407 0.21 -35.52 1.10
CA LEU A 407 -0.94 -35.80 0.26
C LEU A 407 -0.55 -36.58 -1.00
N ALA A 408 0.54 -36.19 -1.66
CA ALA A 408 1.06 -36.89 -2.84
C ALA A 408 1.36 -38.37 -2.55
N ARG A 409 1.91 -38.69 -1.37
CA ARG A 409 2.16 -40.09 -0.96
C ARG A 409 0.88 -40.89 -0.77
N VAL A 410 -0.19 -40.27 -0.29
CA VAL A 410 -1.50 -40.92 -0.12
C VAL A 410 -2.19 -41.10 -1.47
N VAL A 411 -2.23 -40.03 -2.27
CA VAL A 411 -2.81 -39.99 -3.62
C VAL A 411 -2.12 -41.00 -4.54
N GLY A 412 -0.79 -41.09 -4.49
CA GLY A 412 -0.01 -42.05 -5.27
C GLY A 412 -0.30 -43.52 -4.92
N ARG A 413 -0.80 -43.81 -3.71
CA ARG A 413 -1.20 -45.14 -3.25
C ARG A 413 -2.65 -45.50 -3.56
N LEU A 414 -3.49 -44.53 -3.90
CA LEU A 414 -4.90 -44.75 -4.24
C LEU A 414 -5.04 -45.14 -5.72
N PRO A 415 -5.92 -46.09 -6.07
CA PRO A 415 -6.19 -46.47 -7.46
C PRO A 415 -7.10 -45.42 -8.15
N ILE A 416 -6.67 -44.15 -8.14
CA ILE A 416 -7.47 -42.99 -8.56
C ILE A 416 -7.93 -43.10 -10.02
N LEU A 417 -7.10 -43.69 -10.90
CA LEU A 417 -7.47 -43.94 -12.29
C LEU A 417 -8.63 -44.92 -12.43
N ALA A 418 -8.71 -45.95 -11.57
CA ALA A 418 -9.82 -46.92 -11.59
C ALA A 418 -11.12 -46.35 -11.01
N THR A 419 -11.02 -45.33 -10.15
CA THR A 419 -12.18 -44.61 -9.60
C THR A 419 -12.68 -43.52 -10.54
N LEU A 420 -11.76 -42.80 -11.19
CA LEU A 420 -12.07 -41.80 -12.22
C LEU A 420 -12.73 -42.45 -13.43
N SER A 421 -12.22 -43.58 -13.94
CA SER A 421 -12.82 -44.28 -15.08
C SER A 421 -14.25 -44.74 -14.80
N LYS A 422 -14.55 -45.19 -13.56
CA LYS A 422 -15.91 -45.51 -13.11
C LYS A 422 -16.83 -44.28 -13.00
N ALA A 423 -16.27 -43.11 -12.70
CA ALA A 423 -17.02 -41.86 -12.66
C ALA A 423 -17.25 -41.27 -14.07
N VAL A 424 -16.27 -41.37 -14.97
CA VAL A 424 -16.37 -41.01 -16.39
C VAL A 424 -17.46 -41.82 -17.08
N ALA A 425 -17.54 -43.12 -16.79
CA ALA A 425 -18.57 -44.02 -17.32
C ALA A 425 -20.01 -43.66 -16.89
N ARG A 426 -20.19 -42.73 -15.94
CA ARG A 426 -21.49 -42.33 -15.38
C ARG A 426 -21.89 -40.87 -15.68
N SER A 427 -21.02 -40.07 -16.28
CA SER A 427 -21.33 -38.64 -16.58
C SER A 427 -21.80 -38.49 -18.02
N ASP A 428 -22.70 -37.55 -18.33
CA ASP A 428 -23.13 -37.23 -19.71
C ASP A 428 -22.61 -35.85 -20.19
N GLY A 429 -22.48 -35.68 -21.51
CA GLY A 429 -22.17 -34.39 -22.16
C GLY A 429 -20.69 -33.93 -22.10
N GLY A 430 -20.46 -32.61 -22.19
CA GLY A 430 -19.11 -32.00 -22.29
C GLY A 430 -18.15 -32.30 -21.13
N LEU A 431 -18.69 -32.74 -19.98
CA LEU A 431 -17.91 -33.23 -18.83
C LEU A 431 -17.18 -34.55 -19.17
N GLN A 432 -17.76 -35.42 -20.02
CA GLN A 432 -17.09 -36.64 -20.48
C GLN A 432 -15.82 -36.32 -21.31
N VAL A 433 -15.84 -35.28 -22.14
CA VAL A 433 -14.71 -34.94 -23.01
C VAL A 433 -13.52 -34.46 -22.18
N ALA A 434 -13.75 -33.57 -21.22
CA ALA A 434 -12.73 -33.10 -20.29
C ALA A 434 -12.18 -34.25 -19.42
N LEU A 435 -13.04 -35.14 -18.92
CA LEU A 435 -12.65 -36.28 -18.11
C LEU A 435 -11.89 -37.35 -18.92
N LYS A 436 -12.27 -37.59 -20.18
CA LYS A 436 -11.52 -38.48 -21.10
C LYS A 436 -10.13 -37.95 -21.41
N LEU A 437 -9.96 -36.63 -21.58
CA LEU A 437 -8.63 -36.03 -21.77
C LEU A 437 -7.72 -36.24 -20.54
N VAL A 438 -8.28 -36.10 -19.34
CA VAL A 438 -7.57 -36.37 -18.07
C VAL A 438 -7.21 -37.85 -17.94
N GLU A 439 -8.13 -38.76 -18.33
CA GLU A 439 -7.88 -40.20 -18.33
C GLU A 439 -6.76 -40.58 -19.32
N HIS A 440 -6.81 -40.08 -20.56
CA HIS A 440 -5.77 -40.35 -21.56
C HIS A 440 -4.41 -39.78 -21.13
N ALA A 441 -4.37 -38.58 -20.55
CA ALA A 441 -3.15 -38.00 -20.00
C ALA A 441 -2.60 -38.85 -18.82
N GLY A 442 -3.48 -39.35 -17.96
CA GLY A 442 -3.13 -40.23 -16.85
C GLY A 442 -2.59 -41.59 -17.30
N VAL A 443 -3.20 -42.21 -18.31
CA VAL A 443 -2.76 -43.48 -18.91
C VAL A 443 -1.43 -43.31 -19.66
N TRP A 444 -1.26 -42.21 -20.38
CA TRP A 444 0.00 -41.87 -21.06
C TRP A 444 1.14 -41.64 -20.06
N LEU A 445 0.90 -40.90 -18.97
CA LEU A 445 1.86 -40.70 -17.88
C LEU A 445 2.19 -42.02 -17.15
N ALA A 446 1.20 -42.91 -16.97
CA ALA A 446 1.42 -44.22 -16.37
C ALA A 446 2.27 -45.14 -17.27
N LYS A 447 2.15 -45.04 -18.60
CA LYS A 447 2.93 -45.81 -19.57
C LYS A 447 4.37 -45.29 -19.76
N ASN A 448 4.59 -43.98 -19.71
CA ASN A 448 5.85 -43.36 -20.17
C ASN A 448 6.81 -42.84 -19.08
N GLY A 449 6.63 -43.23 -17.80
CA GLY A 449 7.70 -43.08 -16.80
C GLY A 449 7.21 -42.87 -15.37
N GLY A 450 7.48 -43.84 -14.49
CA GLY A 450 7.14 -43.76 -13.06
C GLY A 450 7.67 -42.47 -12.39
N GLY A 451 8.91 -42.09 -12.68
CA GLY A 451 9.51 -40.86 -12.12
C GLY A 451 8.84 -39.57 -12.61
N LEU A 452 8.44 -39.48 -13.88
CA LEU A 452 7.72 -38.30 -14.40
C LEU A 452 6.31 -38.21 -13.78
N ARG A 453 5.62 -39.34 -13.67
CA ARG A 453 4.31 -39.43 -12.99
C ARG A 453 4.41 -38.97 -11.54
N ASP A 454 5.39 -39.46 -10.79
CA ASP A 454 5.57 -39.11 -9.37
C ASP A 454 5.88 -37.62 -9.19
N CYS A 455 6.70 -37.04 -10.07
CA CYS A 455 6.97 -35.60 -10.10
C CYS A 455 5.69 -34.79 -10.38
N VAL A 456 4.88 -35.18 -11.37
CA VAL A 456 3.61 -34.49 -11.69
C VAL A 456 2.62 -34.59 -10.52
N VAL A 457 2.49 -35.76 -9.90
CA VAL A 457 1.61 -35.97 -8.73
C VAL A 457 2.08 -35.12 -7.56
N LEU A 458 3.39 -35.05 -7.29
CA LEU A 458 3.96 -34.23 -6.23
C LEU A 458 3.69 -32.74 -6.47
N ILE A 459 4.07 -32.21 -7.63
CA ILE A 459 3.91 -30.79 -7.97
C ILE A 459 2.44 -30.41 -7.96
N GLY A 460 1.57 -31.24 -8.56
CA GLY A 460 0.14 -31.03 -8.58
C GLY A 460 -0.47 -31.02 -7.18
N SER A 461 -0.08 -31.97 -6.31
CA SER A 461 -0.57 -32.06 -4.93
C SER A 461 -0.13 -30.87 -4.09
N VAL A 462 1.13 -30.43 -4.22
CA VAL A 462 1.64 -29.23 -3.55
C VAL A 462 0.90 -27.98 -4.01
N TYR A 463 0.74 -27.81 -5.33
CA TYR A 463 0.01 -26.67 -5.89
C TYR A 463 -1.45 -26.62 -5.42
N MET A 464 -2.17 -27.74 -5.49
CA MET A 464 -3.56 -27.81 -5.05
C MET A 464 -3.70 -27.57 -3.56
N THR A 465 -2.80 -28.14 -2.75
CA THR A 465 -2.76 -27.93 -1.30
C THR A 465 -2.55 -26.45 -0.99
N ALA A 466 -1.56 -25.81 -1.61
CA ALA A 466 -1.29 -24.39 -1.42
C ALA A 466 -2.49 -23.52 -1.82
N LYS A 467 -3.12 -23.81 -2.97
CA LYS A 467 -4.27 -23.06 -3.48
C LYS A 467 -5.49 -23.18 -2.58
N VAL A 468 -5.81 -24.39 -2.10
CA VAL A 468 -6.96 -24.64 -1.22
C VAL A 468 -6.74 -24.02 0.15
N LEU A 469 -5.60 -24.27 0.79
CA LEU A 469 -5.31 -23.77 2.13
C LEU A 469 -5.20 -22.25 2.18
N SER A 470 -4.51 -21.64 1.21
CA SER A 470 -4.38 -20.19 1.12
C SER A 470 -5.75 -19.53 0.92
N ARG A 471 -6.60 -20.07 0.04
CA ARG A 471 -7.96 -19.52 -0.15
C ARG A 471 -8.84 -19.70 1.07
N TRP A 472 -8.83 -20.89 1.68
CA TRP A 472 -9.60 -21.16 2.90
C TRP A 472 -9.21 -20.19 4.01
N HIS A 473 -7.91 -19.96 4.19
CA HIS A 473 -7.39 -19.00 5.13
C HIS A 473 -7.85 -17.56 4.81
N ASN A 474 -7.63 -17.09 3.58
CA ASN A 474 -7.87 -15.71 3.19
C ASN A 474 -9.36 -15.32 3.26
N ILE A 475 -10.27 -16.27 3.00
CA ILE A 475 -11.72 -16.04 3.12
C ILE A 475 -12.13 -15.75 4.58
N LEU A 476 -11.48 -16.39 5.55
CA LEU A 476 -11.92 -16.36 6.95
C LEU A 476 -11.08 -15.45 7.84
N VAL A 477 -9.83 -15.16 7.47
CA VAL A 477 -8.88 -14.44 8.34
C VAL A 477 -9.35 -13.02 8.65
N GLY A 478 -9.86 -12.26 7.69
CA GLY A 478 -10.24 -10.85 7.89
C GLY A 478 -11.33 -10.69 8.97
N ALA A 479 -12.42 -11.44 8.85
CA ALA A 479 -13.53 -11.37 9.81
C ALA A 479 -13.14 -11.87 11.21
N ASN A 480 -12.34 -12.94 11.29
CA ASN A 480 -11.83 -13.45 12.57
C ASN A 480 -10.83 -12.49 13.21
N MET A 481 -9.98 -11.82 12.42
CA MET A 481 -9.04 -10.81 12.89
C MET A 481 -9.77 -9.59 13.46
N LYS A 482 -10.81 -9.08 12.77
CA LYS A 482 -11.67 -7.99 13.27
C LYS A 482 -12.31 -8.37 14.60
N GLN A 483 -12.84 -9.59 14.70
CA GLN A 483 -13.46 -10.09 15.94
C GLN A 483 -12.45 -10.20 17.09
N ALA A 484 -11.26 -10.73 16.83
CA ALA A 484 -10.19 -10.81 17.83
C ALA A 484 -9.76 -9.41 18.32
N GLN A 485 -9.70 -8.43 17.42
CA GLN A 485 -9.39 -7.03 17.77
C GLN A 485 -10.51 -6.37 18.58
N CYS A 486 -11.77 -6.70 18.33
CA CYS A 486 -12.90 -6.31 19.19
C CYS A 486 -12.78 -6.92 20.59
N LEU A 487 -12.41 -8.19 20.71
CA LEU A 487 -12.18 -8.83 22.02
C LEU A 487 -11.03 -8.15 22.79
N VAL A 488 -9.89 -7.89 22.13
CA VAL A 488 -8.76 -7.17 22.75
C VAL A 488 -9.17 -5.76 23.18
N THR A 489 -9.94 -5.06 22.36
CA THR A 489 -10.47 -3.73 22.71
C THR A 489 -11.40 -3.81 23.92
N ALA A 490 -12.30 -4.79 23.96
CA ALA A 490 -13.20 -5.01 25.10
C ALA A 490 -12.44 -5.29 26.40
N LEU A 491 -11.37 -6.09 26.33
CA LEU A 491 -10.49 -6.36 27.48
C LEU A 491 -9.82 -5.07 27.99
N LYS A 492 -9.31 -4.22 27.08
CA LYS A 492 -8.71 -2.93 27.44
C LYS A 492 -9.75 -1.99 28.05
N VAL A 493 -10.93 -1.87 27.44
CA VAL A 493 -12.05 -1.05 27.94
C VAL A 493 -12.45 -1.51 29.34
N SER A 494 -12.70 -2.80 29.53
CA SER A 494 -13.05 -3.36 30.84
C SER A 494 -11.97 -3.09 31.88
N ARG A 495 -10.69 -3.24 31.53
CA ARG A 495 -9.59 -2.98 32.45
C ARG A 495 -9.50 -1.50 32.83
N GLY A 496 -9.63 -0.57 31.88
CA GLY A 496 -9.60 0.87 32.14
C GLY A 496 -10.82 1.39 32.91
N THR A 497 -11.99 0.77 32.71
CA THR A 497 -13.22 1.08 33.45
C THR A 497 -13.17 0.56 34.89
N CYS A 498 -12.66 -0.67 35.09
CA CYS A 498 -12.62 -1.30 36.41
C CYS A 498 -11.45 -0.83 37.28
N SER A 499 -10.41 -0.21 36.70
CA SER A 499 -9.30 0.35 37.45
C SER A 499 -9.75 1.54 38.32
N THR A 500 -9.00 1.87 39.38
CA THR A 500 -9.27 3.04 40.22
C THR A 500 -8.89 4.34 39.50
N PRO A 501 -9.57 5.48 39.75
CA PRO A 501 -9.17 6.77 39.16
C PRO A 501 -7.71 7.14 39.45
N SER A 502 -7.22 6.85 40.65
CA SER A 502 -5.83 7.07 41.07
C SER A 502 -4.78 6.26 40.27
N SER A 503 -5.19 5.21 39.58
CA SER A 503 -4.30 4.41 38.72
C SER A 503 -4.10 4.99 37.31
N GLY A 504 -4.88 6.03 36.97
CA GLY A 504 -4.83 6.74 35.69
C GLY A 504 -3.57 7.59 35.50
N LEU A 505 -3.49 8.25 34.35
CA LEU A 505 -2.43 9.22 34.07
C LEU A 505 -2.82 10.58 34.65
N SER A 506 -1.86 11.33 35.20
CA SER A 506 -2.08 12.73 35.57
C SER A 506 -2.29 13.60 34.33
N ALA A 507 -2.87 14.79 34.48
CA ALA A 507 -3.06 15.73 33.37
C ALA A 507 -1.72 16.10 32.70
N GLU A 508 -0.67 16.28 33.49
CA GLU A 508 0.69 16.54 33.00
C GLU A 508 1.24 15.36 32.18
N GLN A 509 1.09 14.13 32.69
CA GLN A 509 1.49 12.92 31.96
C GLN A 509 0.71 12.78 30.66
N LEU A 510 -0.60 13.04 30.67
CA LEU A 510 -1.46 12.98 29.49
C LEU A 510 -1.05 14.00 28.43
N GLY A 511 -0.60 15.19 28.84
CA GLY A 511 -0.11 16.25 27.96
C GLY A 511 1.02 15.80 27.02
N LEU A 512 1.89 14.89 27.47
CA LEU A 512 2.96 14.32 26.64
C LEU A 512 2.41 13.52 25.44
N TYR A 513 1.24 12.92 25.61
CA TYR A 513 0.56 12.05 24.64
C TYR A 513 -0.54 12.79 23.87
N GLY A 514 -0.63 14.11 23.96
CA GLY A 514 -1.65 14.91 23.26
C GLY A 514 -1.44 15.02 21.74
N THR A 515 -0.24 14.73 21.23
CA THR A 515 0.01 14.63 19.79
C THR A 515 0.77 13.34 19.46
N PRO A 516 0.42 12.69 18.34
CA PRO A 516 1.03 11.42 17.93
C PRO A 516 2.51 11.65 17.60
N PRO A 517 3.35 10.60 17.72
CA PRO A 517 4.73 10.70 17.29
C PRO A 517 4.78 10.81 15.76
N GLU A 518 5.58 11.75 15.25
CA GLU A 518 5.86 11.81 13.82
C GLU A 518 6.82 10.67 13.43
N PRO A 519 6.64 10.05 12.25
CA PRO A 519 7.61 9.14 11.70
C PRO A 519 8.99 9.82 11.58
N PRO A 520 10.08 9.05 11.73
CA PRO A 520 11.42 9.60 11.61
C PRO A 520 11.67 10.10 10.18
N LEU A 521 12.42 11.19 10.06
CA LEU A 521 12.70 11.82 8.78
C LEU A 521 13.55 10.90 7.89
N ASN A 522 13.20 10.83 6.61
CA ASN A 522 13.98 10.06 5.65
C ASN A 522 15.23 10.87 5.20
N PRO A 523 16.45 10.32 5.35
CA PRO A 523 17.69 11.03 5.02
C PRO A 523 17.88 11.27 3.51
N PHE A 524 17.14 10.59 2.64
CA PHE A 524 17.25 10.71 1.18
C PHE A 524 16.31 11.76 0.57
N ILE A 525 15.51 12.43 1.40
CA ILE A 525 14.61 13.52 0.99
C ILE A 525 15.33 14.85 1.19
N LYS A 526 15.37 15.68 0.13
CA LYS A 526 15.93 17.03 0.22
C LYS A 526 14.92 17.95 0.89
N ARG A 527 15.20 18.37 2.11
CA ARG A 527 14.44 19.42 2.79
C ARG A 527 15.15 20.75 2.58
N ARG A 528 14.45 21.76 2.06
CA ARG A 528 14.93 23.14 2.17
C ARG A 528 14.57 23.61 3.57
N PRO A 529 15.51 24.18 4.35
CA PRO A 529 15.17 24.77 5.63
C PRO A 529 14.17 25.90 5.40
N SER A 530 12.98 25.78 5.98
CA SER A 530 12.01 26.86 6.09
C SER A 530 12.45 27.84 7.19
N PRO A 531 12.18 29.16 7.09
CA PRO A 531 12.41 30.08 8.20
C PRO A 531 11.71 29.68 9.51
N ASP A 532 10.61 28.93 9.40
CA ASP A 532 9.86 28.34 10.52
C ASP A 532 10.44 27.00 11.03
N ASP A 533 11.54 26.51 10.43
CA ASP A 533 12.32 25.35 10.88
C ASP A 533 13.38 25.76 11.92
N ALA A 534 13.07 26.73 12.78
CA ALA A 534 13.67 26.76 14.12
C ALA A 534 13.57 25.34 14.71
N PRO A 535 14.54 24.85 15.49
CA PRO A 535 14.62 23.44 15.87
C PRO A 535 13.37 22.99 16.65
N LYS A 536 12.31 22.60 15.94
CA LYS A 536 11.07 22.00 16.48
C LYS A 536 11.33 20.60 17.00
N HIS A 537 12.57 20.12 16.88
CA HIS A 537 13.09 18.96 17.60
C HIS A 537 13.57 19.35 19.01
N ALA A 538 12.74 20.06 19.79
CA ALA A 538 12.67 19.71 21.20
C ALA A 538 12.13 18.28 21.23
N THR A 539 13.03 17.30 21.15
CA THR A 539 12.71 15.87 21.22
C THR A 539 11.75 15.73 22.39
N LYS A 540 10.46 15.45 22.13
CA LYS A 540 9.52 15.18 23.22
C LYS A 540 10.19 14.14 24.10
N VAL A 541 10.54 14.52 25.32
CA VAL A 541 11.21 13.63 26.25
C VAL A 541 10.15 12.63 26.69
N PHE A 542 10.02 11.55 25.93
CA PHE A 542 9.14 10.46 26.29
C PHE A 542 9.76 9.74 27.49
N PRO A 543 8.93 9.32 28.46
CA PRO A 543 9.43 8.51 29.56
C PRO A 543 10.04 7.20 29.02
N ALA A 544 11.11 6.73 29.66
CA ALA A 544 11.85 5.53 29.26
C ALA A 544 10.97 4.27 29.12
N ARG A 545 9.79 4.25 29.77
CA ARG A 545 8.80 3.20 29.65
C ARG A 545 7.43 3.79 29.35
N MET A 546 6.83 3.39 28.23
CA MET A 546 5.45 3.74 27.91
C MET A 546 4.47 3.18 28.95
N PRO A 547 3.45 3.96 29.35
CA PRO A 547 2.35 3.46 30.15
C PRO A 547 1.62 2.30 29.46
N PRO A 548 1.07 1.35 30.24
CA PRO A 548 0.20 0.32 29.69
C PRO A 548 -0.99 0.93 28.94
N SER A 549 -1.31 0.37 27.76
CA SER A 549 -2.37 0.89 26.87
C SER A 549 -3.74 1.11 27.53
N TRP A 550 -4.10 0.29 28.52
CA TRP A 550 -5.38 0.41 29.24
C TRP A 550 -5.49 1.70 30.07
N LYS A 551 -4.36 2.35 30.43
CA LYS A 551 -4.36 3.61 31.19
C LYS A 551 -4.91 4.78 30.37
N PHE A 552 -4.86 4.68 29.04
CA PHE A 552 -5.38 5.72 28.14
C PHE A 552 -6.89 5.61 27.91
N ILE A 553 -7.57 4.57 28.38
CA ILE A 553 -8.99 4.30 28.03
C ILE A 553 -9.93 5.38 28.54
N ARG A 554 -9.74 5.84 29.78
CA ARG A 554 -10.59 6.89 30.36
C ARG A 554 -10.46 8.22 29.58
N PRO A 555 -9.26 8.80 29.43
CA PRO A 555 -9.12 10.02 28.65
C PRO A 555 -9.47 9.82 27.18
N LEU A 556 -9.27 8.62 26.61
CA LEU A 556 -9.68 8.31 25.24
C LEU A 556 -11.19 8.46 25.04
N LEU A 557 -12.02 8.00 25.99
CA LEU A 557 -13.48 8.08 25.89
C LEU A 557 -14.00 9.51 26.06
N GLU A 558 -13.38 10.28 26.96
CA GLU A 558 -13.66 11.71 27.15
C GLU A 558 -13.31 12.50 25.87
N VAL A 559 -12.09 12.32 25.37
CA VAL A 559 -11.60 13.00 24.16
C VAL A 559 -12.38 12.56 22.91
N ARG A 560 -12.83 11.31 22.82
CA ARG A 560 -13.71 10.85 21.73
C ARG A 560 -15.00 11.67 21.65
N THR A 561 -15.58 11.96 22.82
CA THR A 561 -16.83 12.72 22.91
C THR A 561 -16.59 14.17 22.50
N GLU A 562 -15.54 14.79 23.04
CA GLU A 562 -15.17 16.17 22.68
C GLU A 562 -14.84 16.30 21.18
N ALA A 563 -14.06 15.36 20.63
CA ALA A 563 -13.75 15.33 19.20
C ALA A 563 -15.02 15.17 18.34
N SER A 564 -16.01 14.40 18.81
CA SER A 564 -17.29 14.25 18.11
C SER A 564 -18.09 15.54 18.10
N TYR A 565 -18.14 16.27 19.23
CA TYR A 565 -18.82 17.57 19.29
C TYR A 565 -18.09 18.61 18.46
N ALA A 566 -16.78 18.74 18.59
CA ALA A 566 -15.99 19.72 17.85
C ALA A 566 -16.02 19.47 16.33
N LEU A 567 -16.05 18.20 15.89
CA LEU A 567 -16.25 17.86 14.48
C LEU A 567 -17.64 18.26 14.00
N SER A 568 -18.69 17.96 14.77
CA SER A 568 -20.07 18.32 14.42
C SER A 568 -20.27 19.85 14.35
N GLU A 569 -19.70 20.59 15.30
CA GLU A 569 -19.70 22.06 15.34
C GLU A 569 -19.00 22.63 14.11
N TYR A 570 -17.80 22.14 13.79
CA TYR A 570 -17.06 22.58 12.61
C TYR A 570 -17.79 22.32 11.30
N LEU A 571 -18.39 21.13 11.14
CA LEU A 571 -19.16 20.80 9.94
C LEU A 571 -20.41 21.68 9.81
N ALA A 572 -21.11 21.97 10.91
CA ALA A 572 -22.24 22.88 10.93
C ALA A 572 -21.84 24.32 10.56
N ASP A 573 -20.70 24.81 11.09
CA ASP A 573 -20.18 26.13 10.73
C ASP A 573 -19.86 26.20 9.24
N LEU A 574 -19.21 25.18 8.66
CA LEU A 574 -18.91 25.15 7.23
C LEU A 574 -20.19 25.22 6.38
N GLU A 575 -21.26 24.53 6.80
CA GLU A 575 -22.55 24.58 6.12
C GLU A 575 -23.19 25.97 6.19
N MET A 576 -23.13 26.63 7.35
CA MET A 576 -23.63 27.99 7.50
C MET A 576 -22.87 28.99 6.61
N HIS A 577 -21.54 28.93 6.61
CA HIS A 577 -20.73 29.81 5.76
C HIS A 577 -20.93 29.53 4.26
N ALA A 578 -21.25 28.29 3.88
CA ALA A 578 -21.61 27.94 2.51
C ALA A 578 -22.94 28.57 2.06
N VAL A 579 -23.93 28.65 2.96
CA VAL A 579 -25.24 29.26 2.70
C VAL A 579 -25.17 30.79 2.65
N GLU A 580 -24.33 31.41 3.48
CA GLU A 580 -24.22 32.87 3.59
C GLU A 580 -23.46 33.55 2.43
N GLY A 581 -22.94 32.79 1.45
CA GLY A 581 -22.27 33.34 0.28
C GLY A 581 -20.95 34.06 0.57
N GLN A 582 -20.39 33.87 1.78
CA GLN A 582 -19.16 34.55 2.22
C GLN A 582 -17.87 33.99 1.57
N TRP A 583 -17.98 32.93 0.77
CA TRP A 583 -16.88 32.42 -0.05
C TRP A 583 -16.92 33.07 -1.43
N GLN A 584 -16.02 34.03 -1.67
CA GLN A 584 -15.82 34.63 -3.00
C GLN A 584 -15.32 33.63 -4.05
N ASP A 585 -14.79 32.47 -3.61
CA ASP A 585 -14.39 31.38 -4.48
C ASP A 585 -15.48 30.28 -4.48
N SER A 586 -16.40 30.38 -5.44
CA SER A 586 -17.60 29.53 -5.60
C SER A 586 -17.32 28.04 -5.87
N SER A 587 -16.06 27.60 -5.80
CA SER A 587 -15.62 26.32 -6.38
C SER A 587 -15.19 25.23 -5.38
N SER A 588 -14.97 25.51 -4.09
CA SER A 588 -14.29 24.52 -3.20
C SER A 588 -15.14 24.00 -2.03
N THR A 589 -15.46 24.79 -1.00
CA THR A 589 -16.01 24.25 0.26
C THR A 589 -17.42 23.66 0.18
N PRO A 590 -18.43 24.35 -0.40
CA PRO A 590 -19.80 23.81 -0.51
C PRO A 590 -19.86 22.57 -1.40
N ALA A 591 -19.08 22.56 -2.49
CA ALA A 591 -18.95 21.44 -3.40
C ALA A 591 -18.31 20.22 -2.71
N LEU A 592 -17.28 20.42 -1.89
CA LEU A 592 -16.64 19.35 -1.11
C LEU A 592 -17.60 18.75 -0.07
N LEU A 593 -18.32 19.58 0.69
CA LEU A 593 -19.31 19.10 1.67
C LEU A 593 -20.46 18.33 0.99
N HIS A 594 -21.01 18.89 -0.08
CA HIS A 594 -22.05 18.22 -0.87
C HIS A 594 -21.54 16.89 -1.43
N ARG A 595 -20.30 16.85 -1.94
CA ARG A 595 -19.66 15.64 -2.43
C ARG A 595 -19.48 14.61 -1.31
N LEU A 596 -19.04 15.00 -0.12
CA LEU A 596 -18.94 14.08 1.02
C LEU A 596 -20.30 13.49 1.43
N ARG A 597 -21.38 14.28 1.37
CA ARG A 597 -22.76 13.78 1.58
C ARG A 597 -23.17 12.77 0.53
N GLN A 598 -22.93 13.06 -0.75
CA GLN A 598 -23.20 12.11 -1.84
C GLN A 598 -22.42 10.79 -1.68
N LEU A 599 -21.23 10.85 -1.08
CA LEU A 599 -20.37 9.70 -0.80
C LEU A 599 -20.71 9.00 0.53
N GLY A 600 -21.83 9.36 1.16
CA GLY A 600 -22.41 8.62 2.28
C GLY A 600 -21.85 8.99 3.66
N ALA A 601 -21.32 10.21 3.84
CA ALA A 601 -20.95 10.71 5.16
C ALA A 601 -22.17 10.69 6.10
N CYS A 602 -22.07 10.00 7.23
CA CYS A 602 -23.07 10.08 8.30
C CYS A 602 -22.77 11.31 9.15
N PHE A 603 -23.50 12.39 8.92
CA PHE A 603 -23.49 13.57 9.79
C PHE A 603 -24.31 13.33 11.06
#